data_AF-A0A949MR21-F1
#
_entry.id   AF-A0A949MR21-F1
#
_cell.length_a   1.000
_cell.length_b   1.000
_cell.length_c   1.000
_cell.angle_alpha   90.00
_cell.angle_beta   90.00
_cell.angle_gamma   90.00
#
_symmetry.space_group_name_H-M   'P 1'
#
loop_
_entity.id
_entity.type
_entity.pdbx_description
1 polymer ?
#
loop_
_entity_poly.entity_id
_entity_poly.type
_entity_poly.pdbx_seq_one_letter_code
_entity_poly.pdbx_strand_id
1 'polypeptide(L)'
;MADVKINVFTPAGKHVGYFLNPAIKSFPEGDYEVQGAFYDVDGDKVVKLEFNPQVLPYSCDISSLSAAHKQLTSCYVQRGRQPVMMTGRGA
;
A
#
# COMPACT_ATOMS: atom_id res chain seq x y z
N MET A 1 -16.48 -9.12 -10.50
CA MET A 1 -15.77 -8.96 -9.21
C MET A 1 -15.39 -7.49 -9.11
N ALA A 2 -15.72 -6.82 -8.00
CA ALA A 2 -15.40 -5.39 -7.86
C ALA A 2 -13.88 -5.23 -7.71
N ASP A 3 -13.28 -4.36 -8.53
CA ASP A 3 -11.86 -4.05 -8.42
C ASP A 3 -11.56 -3.41 -7.06
N VAL A 4 -10.66 -4.02 -6.29
CA VAL A 4 -10.24 -3.53 -4.98
C VAL A 4 -9.07 -2.58 -5.17
N LYS A 5 -9.20 -1.36 -4.65
CA LYS A 5 -8.14 -0.35 -4.66
C LYS A 5 -7.68 -0.07 -3.23
N ILE A 6 -6.36 -0.13 -3.01
CA ILE A 6 -5.72 0.34 -1.76
C ILE A 6 -4.97 1.61 -2.09
N ASN A 7 -5.44 2.73 -1.54
CA ASN A 7 -4.77 4.02 -1.73
C ASN A 7 -3.60 4.14 -0.76
N VAL A 8 -2.49 4.69 -1.25
CA VAL A 8 -1.26 4.91 -0.48
C VAL A 8 -1.00 6.40 -0.38
N PHE A 9 -0.76 6.86 0.86
CA PHE A 9 -0.55 8.25 1.18
C PHE A 9 0.80 8.45 1.86
N THR A 10 1.39 9.61 1.64
CA THR A 10 2.53 10.07 2.45
C THR A 10 2.04 10.45 3.86
N PRO A 11 2.94 10.53 4.86
CA PRO A 11 2.61 11.05 6.19
C PRO A 11 2.12 12.51 6.17
N ALA A 12 2.40 13.26 5.10
CA ALA A 12 1.82 14.59 4.86
C ALA A 12 0.40 14.54 4.25
N GLY A 13 -0.19 13.34 4.09
CA GLY A 13 -1.52 13.14 3.50
C GLY A 13 -1.57 13.22 1.98
N LYS A 14 -0.41 13.28 1.30
CA LYS A 14 -0.38 13.36 -0.17
C LYS A 14 -0.62 11.97 -0.77
N HIS A 15 -1.59 11.85 -1.66
CA HIS A 15 -1.84 10.61 -2.39
C HIS A 15 -0.66 10.32 -3.32
N VAL A 16 -0.07 9.13 -3.16
CA VAL A 16 1.08 8.66 -3.96
C VAL A 16 0.62 7.82 -5.12
N GLY A 17 -0.46 7.07 -4.92
CA GLY A 17 -1.00 6.12 -5.89
C GLY A 17 -1.77 5.01 -5.17
N TYR A 18 -2.10 3.96 -5.90
CA TYR A 18 -2.90 2.87 -5.39
C TYR A 18 -2.45 1.50 -5.89
N PHE A 19 -2.71 0.48 -5.09
CA PHE A 19 -2.66 -0.91 -5.55
C PHE A 19 -4.01 -1.30 -6.15
N LEU A 20 -3.98 -1.94 -7.32
CA LEU A 20 -5.16 -2.52 -7.94
C LEU A 20 -5.16 -4.04 -7.75
N ASN A 21 -6.22 -4.58 -7.15
CA ASN A 21 -6.39 -5.98 -6.81
C ASN A 21 -5.15 -6.61 -6.15
N PRO A 22 -4.59 -5.99 -5.08
CA PRO A 22 -3.41 -6.53 -4.41
C PRO A 22 -3.72 -7.82 -3.66
N ALA A 23 -2.72 -8.69 -3.57
CA ALA A 23 -2.68 -9.77 -2.61
C ALA A 23 -2.28 -9.23 -1.24
N ILE A 24 -3.05 -9.55 -0.21
CA ILE A 24 -2.77 -9.12 1.16
C ILE A 24 -2.59 -10.34 2.04
N LYS A 25 -1.53 -10.32 2.84
CA LYS A 25 -1.32 -11.29 3.91
C LYS A 25 -1.30 -10.55 5.24
N SER A 26 -2.11 -11.01 6.17
CA SER A 26 -2.07 -10.58 7.57
C SER A 26 -1.22 -11.55 8.37
N PHE A 27 -0.34 -11.04 9.22
CA PHE A 27 0.48 -11.81 10.15
C PHE A 27 -0.09 -11.73 11.57
N PRO A 28 0.16 -12.74 12.43
CA PRO A 28 -0.40 -12.82 13.79
C PRO A 28 -0.04 -11.63 14.69
N GLU A 29 1.03 -10.90 14.38
CA GLU A 29 1.52 -9.75 15.15
C GLU A 29 0.79 -8.43 14.82
N GLY A 30 -0.19 -8.47 13.91
CA GLY A 30 -0.93 -7.29 13.45
C GLY A 30 -0.26 -6.58 12.26
N ASP A 31 0.76 -7.19 11.67
CA ASP A 31 1.40 -6.73 10.45
C ASP A 31 0.68 -7.22 9.21
N TYR A 32 0.76 -6.43 8.15
CA TYR A 32 0.13 -6.69 6.86
C TYR A 32 1.17 -6.54 5.77
N GLU A 33 1.24 -7.51 4.86
CA GLU A 33 1.98 -7.45 3.61
C GLU A 33 1.00 -7.25 2.47
N VAL A 34 1.19 -6.19 1.69
CA VAL A 34 0.45 -5.85 0.49
C VAL A 34 1.39 -6.04 -0.70
N GLN A 35 1.00 -6.91 -1.62
CA GLN A 35 1.77 -7.18 -2.83
C GLN A 35 0.86 -7.06 -4.06
N GLY A 36 1.27 -6.30 -5.07
CA GLY A 36 0.46 -6.21 -6.28
C GLY A 36 0.96 -5.21 -7.32
N ALA A 37 0.07 -4.95 -8.29
CA ALA A 37 0.30 -3.92 -9.28
C ALA A 37 0.01 -2.55 -8.66
N PHE A 38 1.06 -1.74 -8.56
CA PHE A 38 0.96 -0.35 -8.16
C PHE A 38 0.75 0.57 -9.37
N TYR A 39 -0.16 1.52 -9.22
CA TYR A 39 -0.49 2.58 -10.15
C TYR A 39 -0.34 3.92 -9.45
N ASP A 40 0.01 4.96 -10.18
CA ASP A 40 0.04 6.31 -9.63
C ASP A 40 -1.37 6.92 -9.55
N VAL A 41 -1.45 8.18 -9.16
CA VAL A 41 -2.70 8.92 -9.03
C VAL A 41 -3.37 9.22 -10.38
N ASP A 42 -2.60 9.22 -11.47
CA ASP A 42 -3.05 9.47 -12.83
C ASP A 42 -3.57 8.19 -13.50
N GLY A 43 -3.32 7.03 -12.87
CA GLY A 43 -3.76 5.71 -13.32
C GLY A 43 -2.72 4.99 -14.17
N ASP A 44 -1.51 5.52 -14.25
CA ASP A 44 -0.40 4.90 -14.96
C ASP A 44 0.30 3.86 -14.08
N LYS A 45 0.70 2.75 -14.72
CA LYS A 45 1.36 1.65 -14.01
C LYS A 45 2.79 2.03 -13.64
N VAL A 46 3.05 2.17 -12.36
CA VAL A 46 4.40 2.50 -11.86
C VAL A 46 5.29 1.27 -11.92
N VAL A 47 6.19 1.22 -12.89
CA VAL A 47 7.10 0.08 -13.09
C VAL A 47 8.11 -0.06 -11.94
N LYS A 48 8.52 1.09 -11.38
CA LYS A 48 9.44 1.18 -10.26
C LYS A 48 8.98 2.30 -9.33
N LEU A 49 8.54 1.93 -8.14
CA LEU A 49 8.31 2.87 -7.06
C LEU A 49 9.66 3.20 -6.42
N GLU A 50 10.11 4.44 -6.56
CA GLU A 50 11.30 4.92 -5.88
C GLU A 50 10.94 5.40 -4.49
N PHE A 51 11.61 4.81 -3.51
CA PHE A 51 11.35 5.11 -2.12
C PHE A 51 12.03 6.42 -1.75
N ASN A 52 11.25 7.41 -1.33
CA ASN A 52 11.80 8.61 -0.74
C ASN A 52 11.94 8.41 0.78
N PRO A 53 13.15 8.19 1.31
CA PRO A 53 13.37 7.92 2.74
C PRO A 53 13.01 9.12 3.63
N GLN A 54 12.88 10.33 3.08
CA GLN A 54 12.48 11.52 3.84
C GLN A 54 10.98 11.58 4.13
N VAL A 55 10.17 10.75 3.45
CA VAL A 55 8.70 10.78 3.52
C VAL A 55 8.16 9.52 4.21
N LEU A 56 9.04 8.79 4.88
CA LEU A 56 8.68 7.64 5.70
C LEU A 56 8.09 8.06 7.04
N PRO A 57 7.16 7.28 7.60
CA PRO A 57 6.47 6.14 6.99
C PRO A 57 5.21 6.51 6.21
N TYR A 58 4.88 5.74 5.16
CA TYR A 58 3.61 5.89 4.42
C TYR A 58 2.43 5.35 5.23
N SER A 59 1.22 5.72 4.82
CA SER A 59 -0.04 5.16 5.31
C SER A 59 -0.87 4.61 4.15
N CYS A 60 -1.66 3.57 4.41
CA CYS A 60 -2.51 2.96 3.40
C CYS A 60 -3.93 2.79 3.90
N ASP A 61 -4.89 3.10 3.04
CA ASP A 61 -6.30 2.86 3.33
C ASP A 61 -6.69 1.48 2.79
N ILE A 62 -7.00 0.58 3.72
CA ILE A 62 -7.43 -0.80 3.43
C ILE A 62 -8.91 -1.01 3.78
N SER A 63 -9.68 0.06 3.99
CA SER A 63 -11.11 0.00 4.32
C SER A 63 -11.95 -0.68 3.24
N SER A 64 -11.46 -0.73 2.01
CA SER A 64 -12.05 -1.44 0.88
C SER A 64 -11.94 -2.97 0.99
N LEU A 65 -11.16 -3.47 1.95
CA LEU A 65 -10.96 -4.89 2.18
C LEU A 65 -11.71 -5.34 3.43
N SER A 66 -12.11 -6.62 3.43
CA SER A 66 -12.65 -7.28 4.62
C SER A 66 -11.55 -7.64 5.63
N ALA A 67 -10.71 -6.66 6.00
CA ALA A 67 -9.66 -6.81 6.99
C ALA A 67 -10.15 -6.36 8.39
N ALA A 68 -9.49 -6.84 9.44
CA ALA A 68 -9.81 -6.44 10.83
C ALA A 68 -9.51 -4.95 11.08
N HIS A 69 -8.53 -4.40 10.36
CA HIS A 69 -8.14 -2.98 10.41
C HIS A 69 -8.59 -2.26 9.13
N LYS A 70 -8.95 -0.98 9.27
CA LYS A 70 -9.35 -0.13 8.14
C LYS A 70 -8.19 0.64 7.55
N GLN A 71 -7.10 0.80 8.30
CA GLN A 71 -5.92 1.54 7.86
C GLN A 71 -4.65 0.80 8.25
N LEU A 72 -3.62 0.95 7.43
CA LEU A 72 -2.25 0.55 7.73
C LEU A 72 -1.42 1.80 7.99
N THR A 73 -0.79 1.84 9.15
CA THR A 73 0.22 2.85 9.49
C THR A 73 1.60 2.23 9.36
N SER A 74 2.66 3.05 9.36
CA SER A 74 4.03 2.53 9.28
C SER A 74 4.29 1.67 8.03
N CYS A 75 3.81 2.10 6.86
CA CYS A 75 3.96 1.34 5.62
C CYS A 75 5.34 1.56 4.97
N TYR A 76 6.06 0.46 4.75
CA TYR A 76 7.39 0.41 4.15
C TYR A 76 7.37 -0.41 2.86
N VAL A 77 7.96 0.10 1.79
CA VAL A 77 8.09 -0.65 0.53
C VAL A 77 9.28 -1.59 0.65
N GLN A 78 9.00 -2.89 0.66
CA GLN A 78 10.00 -3.96 0.68
C GLN A 78 10.56 -4.22 -0.72
N ARG A 79 9.73 -4.04 -1.76
CA ARG A 79 10.11 -4.24 -3.15
C ARG A 79 9.49 -3.16 -4.03
N GLY A 80 10.32 -2.24 -4.54
CA GLY A 80 9.87 -1.15 -5.41
C GLY A 80 9.64 -1.55 -6.87
N ARG A 81 10.05 -2.74 -7.31
CA ARG A 81 9.81 -3.24 -8.67
C ARG A 81 8.60 -4.17 -8.71
N GLN A 82 7.82 -4.08 -9.77
CA GLN A 82 6.62 -4.88 -9.99
C GLN A 82 6.88 -6.41 -9.84
N PRO A 83 6.00 -7.16 -9.15
CA PRO A 83 4.92 -6.64 -8.30
C PRO A 83 5.50 -5.91 -7.08
N VAL A 84 4.99 -4.70 -6.83
CA VAL A 84 5.43 -3.88 -5.69
C VAL A 84 4.98 -4.59 -4.41
N MET A 85 5.88 -4.66 -3.44
CA MET A 85 5.59 -5.24 -2.13
C MET A 85 5.80 -4.19 -1.05
N MET A 86 4.84 -4.10 -0.14
CA MET A 86 4.82 -3.15 0.94
C MET A 86 4.33 -3.84 2.22
N THR A 87 4.89 -3.46 3.36
CA THR A 87 4.49 -3.98 4.67
C THR A 87 4.06 -2.83 5.55
N GLY A 88 2.94 -2.96 6.24
CA GLY A 88 2.46 -1.95 7.19
C GLY A 88 1.81 -2.61 8.40
N ARG A 89 1.59 -1.82 9.45
CA ARG A 89 0.97 -2.30 10.68
C ARG A 89 -0.48 -1.85 10.75
N GLY A 90 -1.38 -2.77 11.10
CA GLY A 90 -2.79 -2.47 11.32
C GLY A 90 -2.97 -1.42 12.42
N ALA A 91 -3.74 -0.38 12.13
CA ALA A 91 -4.20 0.62 13.09
C ALA A 91 -5.71 0.56 13.29
#